data_AF-A0AAP9MM60-F1
#
_entry.id   AF-A0AAP9MM60-F1
#
_cell.length_a   1.000
_cell.length_b   1.000
_cell.length_c   1.000
_cell.angle_alpha   90.00
_cell.angle_beta   90.00
_cell.angle_gamma   90.00
#
_symmetry.space_group_name_H-M   'P 1'
#
loop_
_entity.id
_entity.type
_entity.pdbx_description
1 polymer ?
#
loop_
_entity_poly.entity_id
_entity_poly.type
_entity_poly.pdbx_seq_one_letter_code
_entity_poly.pdbx_strand_id
1 'polypeptide(L)'
;MKLEDLPKYYSPKSPGLTDASASTSKDALSITDVMAAQGMTQNRAEMGFSAFLGKMGISMNDRERATELLTEYALSRCDCVAALRKLPAEIKPAVMRIMASYAFEDYARSAASKKQCPCCHGKKFIESEVFTNKIQYPDGKPPVWAKCTKGVYPSYWEEWKKVREVVKVACPECGGKGEVSTACKDCRGRGVAIHREESEKQGVPVFRNCQRCGGRGYERLPSTEAFNAICNVTDAISLDTWKKTVKRFYDTLVVQFDIEEAWAEQQLKKVTR
;
A
#
# COMPACT_ATOMS: atom_id res chain seq x y z
N MET A 1 -24.88 9.48 12.08
CA MET A 1 -23.42 9.68 11.97
C MET A 1 -22.84 8.86 10.81
N LYS A 2 -21.76 9.30 10.14
CA LYS A 2 -21.02 8.47 9.17
C LYS A 2 -19.81 7.80 9.83
N LEU A 3 -19.40 6.65 9.30
CA LEU A 3 -18.26 5.89 9.84
C LEU A 3 -16.94 6.70 9.74
N GLU A 4 -16.78 7.44 8.65
CA GLU A 4 -15.64 8.34 8.38
C GLU A 4 -15.46 9.48 9.42
N ASP A 5 -16.50 9.78 10.21
CA ASP A 5 -16.42 10.81 11.26
C ASP A 5 -15.81 10.28 12.56
N LEU A 6 -15.78 8.96 12.78
CA LEU A 6 -15.28 8.35 14.02
C LEU A 6 -13.81 8.68 14.35
N PRO A 7 -12.86 8.73 13.40
CA PRO A 7 -11.46 9.07 13.68
C PRO A 7 -11.29 10.39 14.45
N LYS A 8 -12.19 11.35 14.23
CA LYS A 8 -12.18 12.66 14.91
C LYS A 8 -12.37 12.55 16.42
N TYR A 9 -13.00 11.48 16.90
CA TYR A 9 -13.29 11.24 18.31
C TYR A 9 -12.17 10.49 19.05
N TYR A 10 -11.20 9.94 18.32
CA TYR A 10 -10.00 9.32 18.90
C TYR A 10 -8.86 10.32 19.10
N SER A 11 -8.97 11.51 18.51
CA SER A 11 -7.99 12.60 18.69
C SER A 11 -8.41 13.53 19.83
N PRO A 12 -7.46 14.05 20.64
CA PRO A 12 -7.77 15.07 21.63
C PRO A 12 -8.41 16.28 20.95
N LYS A 13 -9.55 16.75 21.46
CA LYS A 13 -10.14 18.01 21.00
C LYS A 13 -9.22 19.15 21.45
N SER A 14 -8.76 19.96 20.49
CA SER A 14 -8.07 21.21 20.81
C SER A 14 -9.01 22.14 21.59
N PRO A 15 -8.51 22.93 22.55
CA PRO A 15 -9.32 23.95 23.20
C PRO A 15 -9.95 24.86 22.15
N GLY A 16 -11.28 25.01 22.19
CA GLY A 16 -11.99 25.96 21.35
C GLY A 16 -11.75 27.37 21.87
N LEU A 17 -10.70 28.04 21.39
CA LEU A 17 -10.42 29.45 21.69
C LEU A 17 -11.28 30.34 20.79
N THR A 18 -12.58 30.30 20.99
CA THR A 18 -13.56 31.07 20.22
C THR A 18 -14.53 31.76 21.16
N ASP A 19 -14.86 33.02 20.88
CA ASP A 19 -15.88 33.80 21.63
C ASP A 19 -17.32 33.36 21.29
N ALA A 20 -17.47 32.33 20.46
CA ALA A 20 -18.74 31.68 20.17
C ALA A 20 -19.17 30.86 21.40
N SER A 21 -20.38 31.11 21.89
CA SER A 21 -20.98 30.28 22.94
C SER A 21 -21.07 28.83 22.47
N ALA A 22 -20.82 27.88 23.38
CA ALA A 22 -20.96 26.47 23.09
C ALA A 22 -22.40 26.20 22.60
N SER A 23 -22.54 25.63 21.40
CA SER A 23 -23.85 25.25 20.87
C SER A 23 -24.58 24.36 21.89
N THR A 24 -25.71 24.82 22.39
CA THR A 24 -26.59 24.08 23.32
C THR A 24 -27.56 23.16 22.57
N SER A 25 -27.34 22.91 21.27
CA SER A 25 -28.21 22.03 20.48
C SER A 25 -28.24 20.63 21.08
N LYS A 26 -29.44 20.18 21.49
CA LYS A 26 -29.68 18.84 22.04
C LYS A 26 -29.42 17.70 21.03
N ASP A 27 -29.27 18.04 19.75
CA ASP A 27 -29.06 17.09 18.65
C ASP A 27 -27.58 16.75 18.41
N ALA A 28 -26.64 17.35 19.16
CA ALA A 28 -25.22 17.06 19.04
C ALA A 28 -24.84 15.84 19.90
N LEU A 29 -24.47 14.73 19.27
CA LEU A 29 -23.97 13.53 19.95
C LEU A 29 -22.75 13.88 20.82
N SER A 30 -22.86 13.57 22.11
CA SER A 30 -21.74 13.70 23.03
C SER A 30 -20.69 12.62 22.75
N ILE A 31 -19.48 12.78 23.29
CA ILE A 31 -18.43 11.75 23.14
C ILE A 31 -18.88 10.42 23.74
N THR A 32 -19.63 10.45 24.84
CA THR A 32 -20.19 9.25 25.48
C THR A 32 -21.22 8.56 24.59
N ASP A 33 -22.07 9.31 23.89
CA ASP A 33 -23.04 8.73 22.95
C ASP A 33 -22.34 8.07 21.76
N VAL A 34 -21.26 8.69 21.27
CA VAL A 34 -20.44 8.13 20.18
C VAL A 34 -19.76 6.84 20.63
N MET A 35 -19.15 6.81 21.82
CA MET A 35 -18.51 5.59 22.33
C MET A 35 -19.53 4.48 22.60
N ALA A 36 -20.72 4.81 23.12
CA ALA A 36 -21.81 3.85 23.30
C ALA A 36 -22.29 3.30 21.94
N ALA A 37 -22.44 4.18 20.94
CA ALA A 37 -22.83 3.78 19.60
C ALA A 37 -21.78 2.86 18.95
N GLN A 38 -20.49 3.15 19.14
CA GLN A 38 -19.39 2.29 18.68
C GLN A 38 -19.48 0.87 19.27
N GLY A 39 -19.68 0.76 20.58
CA GLY A 39 -19.84 -0.55 21.24
C GLY A 39 -21.04 -1.34 20.69
N MET A 40 -22.17 -0.66 20.46
CA MET A 40 -23.34 -1.30 19.85
C MET A 40 -23.09 -1.72 18.39
N THR A 41 -22.36 -0.91 17.62
CA THR A 41 -22.02 -1.28 16.23
C THR A 41 -21.04 -2.43 16.16
N GLN A 42 -20.05 -2.48 17.04
CA GLN A 42 -19.09 -3.58 17.11
C GLN A 42 -19.81 -4.90 17.42
N ASN A 43 -20.80 -4.88 18.31
CA ASN A 43 -21.61 -6.07 18.59
C ASN A 43 -22.50 -6.52 17.41
N ARG A 44 -22.93 -5.60 16.52
CA ARG A 44 -23.82 -5.92 15.39
C ARG A 44 -23.08 -6.22 14.08
N ALA A 45 -21.91 -5.63 13.89
CA ALA A 45 -21.15 -5.63 12.64
C ALA A 45 -19.65 -5.64 12.96
N GLU A 46 -19.22 -6.67 13.69
CA GLU A 46 -17.86 -6.79 14.24
C GLU A 46 -16.79 -6.73 13.15
N MET A 47 -16.93 -7.54 12.10
CA MET A 47 -15.92 -7.64 11.04
C MET A 47 -15.74 -6.31 10.30
N GLY A 48 -16.84 -5.67 9.87
CA GLY A 48 -16.80 -4.39 9.16
C GLY A 48 -16.28 -3.24 10.02
N PHE A 49 -16.67 -3.20 11.30
CA PHE A 49 -16.25 -2.16 12.22
C PHE A 49 -14.76 -2.28 12.57
N SER A 50 -14.28 -3.47 12.92
CA SER A 50 -12.86 -3.71 13.17
C SER A 50 -12.02 -3.52 11.90
N ALA A 51 -12.54 -3.91 10.72
CA ALA A 51 -11.84 -3.67 9.46
C ALA A 51 -11.61 -2.17 9.20
N PHE A 52 -12.63 -1.34 9.45
CA PHE A 52 -12.51 0.10 9.32
C PHE A 52 -11.52 0.71 10.33
N LEU A 53 -11.59 0.33 11.61
CA LEU A 53 -10.65 0.83 12.62
C LEU A 53 -9.21 0.47 12.29
N GLY A 54 -8.99 -0.75 11.78
CA GLY A 54 -7.69 -1.20 11.28
C GLY A 54 -7.21 -0.42 10.05
N LYS A 55 -8.11 -0.15 9.09
CA LYS A 55 -7.84 0.66 7.89
C LYS A 55 -7.46 2.09 8.22
N MET A 56 -8.10 2.69 9.23
CA MET A 56 -7.78 4.04 9.70
C MET A 56 -6.54 4.08 10.61
N GLY A 57 -5.95 2.93 10.96
CA GLY A 57 -4.76 2.84 11.80
C GLY A 57 -5.00 3.19 13.28
N ILE A 58 -6.25 3.08 13.75
CA ILE A 58 -6.64 3.42 15.13
C ILE A 58 -6.22 2.29 16.08
N SER A 59 -6.33 1.03 15.65
CA SER A 59 -6.09 -0.14 16.49
C SER A 59 -5.49 -1.28 15.66
N MET A 60 -4.33 -1.78 16.11
CA MET A 60 -3.69 -2.96 15.50
C MET A 60 -4.42 -4.25 15.86
N ASN A 61 -5.02 -4.30 17.05
CA ASN A 61 -5.81 -5.44 17.50
C ASN A 61 -7.07 -5.62 16.63
N ASP A 62 -7.73 -4.51 16.25
CA ASP A 62 -8.88 -4.57 15.33
C ASP A 62 -8.49 -5.00 13.92
N ARG A 63 -7.28 -4.64 13.46
CA ARG A 63 -6.73 -5.16 12.21
C ARG A 63 -6.59 -6.69 12.26
N GLU A 64 -5.97 -7.21 13.32
CA GLU A 64 -5.81 -8.66 13.49
C GLU A 64 -7.16 -9.36 13.57
N ARG A 65 -8.08 -8.82 14.38
CA ARG A 65 -9.44 -9.35 14.53
C ARG A 65 -10.24 -9.35 13.23
N ALA A 66 -10.12 -8.29 12.42
CA ALA A 66 -10.74 -8.25 11.09
C ALA A 66 -10.19 -9.34 10.16
N THR A 67 -8.88 -9.62 10.22
CA THR A 67 -8.29 -10.72 9.43
C THR A 67 -8.72 -12.10 9.93
N GLU A 68 -8.88 -12.28 11.25
CA GLU A 68 -9.39 -13.53 11.85
C GLU A 68 -10.83 -13.80 11.41
N LEU A 69 -11.72 -12.81 11.54
CA LEU A 69 -13.11 -12.92 11.14
C LEU A 69 -13.25 -13.22 9.64
N LEU A 70 -12.43 -12.59 8.79
CA LEU A 70 -12.42 -12.92 7.36
C LEU A 70 -11.85 -14.32 7.12
N THR A 71 -10.90 -14.79 7.92
CA THR A 71 -10.35 -16.15 7.83
C THR A 71 -11.43 -17.19 8.16
N GLU A 72 -12.21 -16.98 9.22
CA GLU A 72 -13.34 -17.84 9.58
C GLU A 72 -14.40 -17.84 8.47
N TYR A 73 -14.73 -16.67 7.93
CA TYR A 73 -15.62 -16.55 6.79
C TYR A 73 -15.08 -17.30 5.57
N ALA A 74 -13.79 -17.19 5.27
CA ALA A 74 -13.14 -17.89 4.17
C ALA A 74 -13.17 -19.41 4.39
N LEU A 75 -12.92 -19.90 5.61
CA LEU A 75 -12.99 -21.31 5.96
C LEU A 75 -14.41 -21.89 5.76
N SER A 76 -15.45 -21.12 6.09
CA SER A 76 -16.85 -21.57 5.87
C SER A 76 -17.21 -21.73 4.39
N ARG A 77 -16.47 -21.08 3.48
CA ARG A 77 -16.75 -21.06 2.03
C ARG A 77 -15.65 -21.66 1.17
N CYS A 78 -14.53 -22.09 1.75
CA CYS A 78 -13.39 -22.57 0.97
C CYS A 78 -13.73 -23.82 0.17
N ASP A 79 -14.66 -24.63 0.66
CA ASP A 79 -15.07 -25.87 0.01
C ASP A 79 -15.85 -25.65 -1.29
N CYS A 80 -16.31 -24.42 -1.58
CA CYS A 80 -16.88 -24.06 -2.88
C CYS A 80 -15.83 -24.18 -4.01
N VAL A 81 -14.54 -24.10 -3.70
CA VAL A 81 -13.44 -24.21 -4.67
C VAL A 81 -12.79 -25.58 -4.55
N ALA A 82 -12.85 -26.37 -5.62
CA ALA A 82 -12.30 -27.73 -5.64
C ALA A 82 -10.80 -27.79 -5.27
N ALA A 83 -10.01 -26.80 -5.70
CA ALA A 83 -8.59 -26.72 -5.37
C ALA A 83 -8.34 -26.52 -3.87
N LEU A 84 -9.15 -25.68 -3.21
CA LEU A 84 -9.03 -25.42 -1.77
C LEU A 84 -9.61 -26.57 -0.95
N ARG A 85 -10.68 -27.21 -1.43
CA ARG A 85 -11.29 -28.38 -0.78
C ARG A 85 -10.31 -29.53 -0.59
N LYS A 86 -9.44 -29.75 -1.59
CA LYS A 86 -8.43 -30.84 -1.62
C LYS A 86 -7.22 -30.60 -0.73
N LEU A 87 -7.06 -29.40 -0.16
CA LEU A 87 -5.92 -29.11 0.73
C LEU A 87 -6.01 -29.93 2.04
N PRO A 88 -4.86 -30.27 2.66
CA PRO A 88 -4.83 -30.87 3.98
C PRO A 88 -5.50 -29.98 5.05
N ALA A 89 -6.21 -30.58 6.00
CA ALA A 89 -6.96 -29.85 7.04
C ALA A 89 -6.06 -28.95 7.90
N GLU A 90 -4.80 -29.34 8.11
CA GLU A 90 -3.82 -28.55 8.88
C GLU A 90 -3.37 -27.29 8.15
N ILE A 91 -3.30 -27.34 6.82
CA ILE A 91 -2.78 -26.24 5.99
C ILE A 91 -3.89 -25.27 5.58
N LYS A 92 -5.14 -25.74 5.49
CA LYS A 92 -6.30 -24.92 5.09
C LYS A 92 -6.39 -23.59 5.89
N PRO A 93 -6.36 -23.57 7.24
CA PRO A 93 -6.44 -22.33 8.01
C PRO A 93 -5.29 -21.36 7.72
N ALA A 94 -4.07 -21.88 7.55
CA ALA A 94 -2.91 -21.06 7.24
C ALA A 94 -3.06 -20.37 5.87
N VAL A 95 -3.53 -21.10 4.85
CA VAL A 95 -3.78 -20.56 3.50
C VAL A 95 -4.92 -19.53 3.53
N MET A 96 -6.01 -19.81 4.24
CA MET A 96 -7.11 -18.84 4.39
C MET A 96 -6.65 -17.56 5.08
N ARG A 97 -5.85 -17.68 6.15
CA ARG A 97 -5.31 -16.52 6.87
C ARG A 97 -4.40 -15.65 6.00
N ILE A 98 -3.55 -16.27 5.18
CA ILE A 98 -2.72 -15.54 4.20
C ILE A 98 -3.61 -14.81 3.19
N MET A 99 -4.63 -15.46 2.65
CA MET A 99 -5.56 -14.78 1.74
C MET A 99 -6.28 -13.62 2.43
N ALA A 100 -6.74 -13.80 3.67
CA ALA A 100 -7.41 -12.76 4.44
C ALA A 100 -6.46 -11.58 4.76
N SER A 101 -5.20 -11.83 5.09
CA SER A 101 -4.23 -10.76 5.37
C SER A 101 -3.93 -9.92 4.12
N TYR A 102 -3.71 -10.56 2.98
CA TYR A 102 -3.51 -9.85 1.71
C TYR A 102 -4.78 -9.13 1.24
N ALA A 103 -5.95 -9.73 1.45
CA ALA A 103 -7.22 -9.08 1.16
C ALA A 103 -7.42 -7.82 2.01
N PHE A 104 -7.06 -7.88 3.30
CA PHE A 104 -7.10 -6.72 4.20
C PHE A 104 -6.10 -5.64 3.77
N GLU A 105 -4.89 -6.02 3.34
CA GLU A 105 -3.90 -5.06 2.83
C GLU A 105 -4.30 -4.40 1.50
N ASP A 106 -5.10 -5.09 0.68
CA ASP A 106 -5.67 -4.51 -0.54
C ASP A 106 -6.86 -3.58 -0.23
N TYR A 107 -7.66 -3.93 0.78
CA TYR A 107 -8.75 -3.12 1.29
C TYR A 107 -8.29 -1.85 2.02
N ALA A 108 -7.31 -1.97 2.92
CA ALA A 108 -6.74 -0.86 3.69
C ALA A 108 -5.83 0.05 2.85
N ARG A 109 -5.55 -0.32 1.60
CA ARG A 109 -4.71 0.46 0.69
C ARG A 109 -5.39 1.77 0.33
N SER A 110 -4.60 2.84 0.35
CA SER A 110 -5.04 4.17 -0.09
C SER A 110 -4.03 4.79 -1.05
N ALA A 111 -4.38 5.96 -1.60
CA ALA A 111 -3.44 6.77 -2.38
C ALA A 111 -2.22 7.23 -1.55
N ALA A 112 -2.33 7.29 -0.23
CA ALA A 112 -1.25 7.67 0.67
C ALA A 112 -0.35 6.48 1.06
N SER A 113 -0.78 5.25 0.80
CA SER A 113 -0.02 4.06 1.14
C SER A 113 1.31 4.01 0.37
N LYS A 114 2.31 3.41 1.00
CA LYS A 114 3.62 3.18 0.43
C LYS A 114 3.91 1.69 0.49
N LYS A 115 4.54 1.16 -0.55
CA LYS A 115 5.05 -0.21 -0.58
C LYS A 115 6.57 -0.19 -0.57
N GLN A 116 7.17 -1.25 -0.04
CA GLN A 116 8.61 -1.42 -0.18
C GLN A 116 8.99 -1.43 -1.67
N CYS A 117 10.10 -0.77 -1.98
CA CYS A 117 10.58 -0.72 -3.35
C CYS A 117 10.92 -2.14 -3.84
N PRO A 118 10.33 -2.62 -4.95
CA PRO A 118 10.58 -3.97 -5.44
C PRO A 118 12.03 -4.13 -5.93
N CYS A 119 12.68 -3.04 -6.33
CA CYS A 119 14.06 -3.06 -6.81
C CYS A 119 15.10 -3.16 -5.68
N CYS A 120 14.91 -2.46 -4.55
CA CYS A 120 15.91 -2.46 -3.47
C CYS A 120 15.46 -3.16 -2.18
N HIS A 121 14.21 -3.63 -2.10
CA HIS A 121 13.63 -4.27 -0.91
C HIS A 121 13.90 -3.48 0.39
N GLY A 122 13.81 -2.14 0.31
CA GLY A 122 14.08 -1.25 1.44
C GLY A 122 15.56 -0.92 1.69
N LYS A 123 16.52 -1.51 0.96
CA LYS A 123 17.97 -1.24 1.12
C LYS A 123 18.41 0.16 0.66
N LYS A 124 17.53 0.90 -0.05
CA LYS A 124 17.71 2.27 -0.57
C LYS A 124 18.78 2.43 -1.66
N PHE A 125 19.92 1.77 -1.51
CA PHE A 125 21.04 1.78 -2.44
C PHE A 125 21.22 0.41 -3.07
N ILE A 126 21.69 0.40 -4.32
CA ILE A 126 22.04 -0.78 -5.09
C ILE A 126 23.53 -0.70 -5.39
N GLU A 127 24.20 -1.84 -5.30
CA GLU A 127 25.60 -1.94 -5.69
C GLU A 127 25.67 -2.06 -7.20
N SER A 128 26.37 -1.12 -7.83
CA SER A 128 26.64 -1.14 -9.27
C SER A 128 28.14 -1.07 -9.50
N GLU A 129 28.63 -1.92 -10.39
CA GLU A 129 30.00 -1.82 -10.90
C GLU A 129 30.09 -0.62 -11.83
N VAL A 130 30.85 0.40 -11.42
CA VAL A 130 31.16 1.56 -12.26
C VAL A 130 32.62 1.45 -12.68
N PHE A 131 32.88 1.65 -13.96
CA PHE A 131 34.23 1.81 -14.47
C PHE A 131 34.65 3.26 -14.27
N THR A 132 35.53 3.52 -13.29
CA THR A 132 36.13 4.84 -13.11
C THR A 132 37.50 4.86 -13.78
N ASN A 133 37.75 5.90 -14.57
CA ASN A 133 39.07 6.13 -15.13
C ASN A 133 39.93 6.79 -14.06
N LYS A 134 40.93 6.08 -13.55
CA LYS A 134 41.90 6.64 -12.60
C LYS A 134 43.23 6.81 -13.29
N ILE A 135 43.87 7.95 -13.05
CA ILE A 135 45.23 8.22 -13.48
C ILE A 135 46.18 7.43 -12.57
N GLN A 136 47.04 6.62 -13.16
CA GLN A 136 48.16 5.98 -12.48
C GLN A 136 49.47 6.52 -13.02
N TYR A 137 50.52 6.41 -12.20
CA TYR A 137 51.89 6.81 -12.53
C TYR A 137 52.79 5.57 -12.40
N PRO A 138 52.88 4.73 -13.44
CA PRO A 138 53.65 3.48 -13.39
C PRO A 138 55.13 3.73 -13.08
N ASP A 139 55.70 4.79 -13.66
CA ASP A 139 57.12 5.17 -13.54
C ASP A 139 57.36 6.25 -12.46
N GLY A 140 56.38 6.51 -11.60
CA GLY A 140 56.44 7.54 -10.55
C GLY A 140 55.89 8.90 -10.96
N LYS A 141 55.66 9.76 -9.95
CA LYS A 141 55.08 11.11 -10.17
C LYS A 141 56.03 11.99 -11.00
N PRO A 142 55.49 12.89 -11.84
CA PRO A 142 56.31 13.78 -12.65
C PRO A 142 57.23 14.62 -11.77
N PRO A 143 58.54 14.68 -12.08
CA PRO A 143 59.49 15.47 -11.30
C PRO A 143 59.21 16.97 -11.42
N VAL A 144 59.51 17.74 -10.36
CA VAL A 144 59.09 19.15 -10.22
C VAL A 144 59.58 20.03 -11.38
N TRP A 145 60.76 19.75 -11.94
CA TRP A 145 61.35 20.50 -13.05
C TRP A 145 60.54 20.37 -14.36
N ALA A 146 59.76 19.30 -14.53
CA ALA A 146 58.93 19.09 -15.72
C ALA A 146 57.83 20.16 -15.85
N LYS A 147 57.44 20.84 -14.77
CA LYS A 147 56.47 21.94 -14.81
C LYS A 147 57.01 23.22 -15.46
N CYS A 148 58.33 23.38 -15.53
CA CYS A 148 58.98 24.63 -15.95
C CYS A 148 59.55 24.60 -17.37
N THR A 149 59.42 23.47 -18.10
CA THR A 149 60.00 23.29 -19.43
C THR A 149 58.92 23.39 -20.52
N LYS A 150 59.27 24.02 -21.67
CA LYS A 150 58.33 24.30 -22.77
C LYS A 150 58.09 23.12 -23.75
N GLY A 151 58.48 21.90 -23.39
CA GLY A 151 58.35 20.74 -24.28
C GLY A 151 58.11 19.41 -23.59
N VAL A 152 58.05 19.38 -22.26
CA VAL A 152 57.79 18.18 -21.46
C VAL A 152 56.56 18.45 -20.62
N TYR A 153 55.52 17.65 -20.80
CA TYR A 153 54.24 17.85 -20.12
C TYR A 153 54.05 16.80 -19.02
N PRO A 154 53.53 17.18 -17.84
CA PRO A 154 53.21 16.23 -16.77
C PRO A 154 52.30 15.06 -17.19
N SER A 155 51.49 15.25 -18.24
CA SER A 155 50.64 14.20 -18.84
C SER A 155 51.42 13.03 -19.43
N TYR A 156 52.73 13.18 -19.71
CA TYR A 156 53.57 12.09 -20.23
C TYR A 156 53.82 10.98 -19.20
N TRP A 157 53.59 11.25 -17.92
CA TRP A 157 53.66 10.25 -16.83
C TRP A 157 52.28 9.71 -16.43
N GLU A 158 51.20 10.22 -17.04
CA GLU A 158 49.83 9.85 -16.68
C GLU A 158 49.32 8.74 -17.60
N GLU A 159 49.05 7.57 -17.02
CA GLU A 159 48.34 6.50 -17.72
C GLU A 159 46.91 6.39 -17.20
N TRP A 160 45.95 6.44 -18.12
CA TRP A 160 44.53 6.26 -17.82
C TRP A 160 44.21 4.77 -17.70
N LYS A 161 43.91 4.31 -16.48
CA LYS A 161 43.49 2.94 -16.23
C LYS A 161 42.02 2.89 -15.84
N LYS A 162 41.26 2.03 -16.52
CA LYS A 162 39.89 1.67 -16.14
C LYS A 162 39.95 0.79 -14.90
N VAL A 163 39.51 1.31 -13.76
CA VAL A 163 39.38 0.55 -12.52
C VAL A 163 37.91 0.21 -12.33
N ARG A 164 37.62 -1.06 -12.01
CA ARG A 164 36.27 -1.50 -11.66
C ARG A 164 36.05 -1.19 -10.19
N GLU A 165 35.09 -0.31 -9.89
CA GLU A 165 34.72 0.05 -8.53
C GLU A 165 33.26 -0.32 -8.26
N VAL A 166 32.98 -0.91 -7.10
CA VAL A 166 31.62 -1.16 -6.65
C VAL A 166 31.14 0.08 -5.90
N VAL A 167 30.23 0.84 -6.52
CA VAL A 167 29.66 2.05 -5.94
C VAL A 167 28.21 1.80 -5.53
N LYS A 168 27.81 2.35 -4.38
CA LYS A 168 26.42 2.34 -3.92
C LYS A 168 25.67 3.47 -4.61
N VAL A 169 24.84 3.12 -5.59
CA VAL A 169 23.99 4.07 -6.32
C VAL A 169 22.59 4.07 -5.71
N ALA A 170 21.97 5.24 -5.60
CA ALA A 170 20.60 5.34 -5.13
C ALA A 170 19.68 4.55 -6.06
N CYS A 171 18.77 3.74 -5.50
CA CYS A 171 17.87 2.93 -6.30
C CYS A 171 17.06 3.83 -7.25
N PRO A 172 17.06 3.55 -8.56
CA PRO A 172 16.46 4.45 -9.56
C PRO A 172 14.95 4.56 -9.42
N GLU A 173 14.28 3.51 -8.94
CA GLU A 173 12.83 3.49 -8.77
C GLU A 173 12.34 4.32 -7.57
N CYS A 174 13.05 4.24 -6.43
CA CYS A 174 12.64 4.95 -5.22
C CYS A 174 13.45 6.22 -4.94
N GLY A 175 14.49 6.50 -5.73
CA GLY A 175 15.41 7.61 -5.50
C GLY A 175 16.07 7.58 -4.13
N GLY A 176 16.40 6.38 -3.62
CA GLY A 176 16.99 6.21 -2.28
C GLY A 176 16.00 6.24 -1.11
N LYS A 177 14.69 6.34 -1.35
CA LYS A 177 13.69 6.35 -0.27
C LYS A 177 13.43 4.97 0.34
N GLY A 178 13.67 3.90 -0.42
CA GLY A 178 13.38 2.51 -0.02
C GLY A 178 11.91 2.11 -0.17
N GLU A 179 11.04 3.08 -0.38
CA GLU A 179 9.59 2.90 -0.54
C GLU A 179 9.09 3.62 -1.79
N VAL A 180 8.04 3.08 -2.39
CA VAL A 180 7.37 3.62 -3.58
C VAL A 180 5.90 3.83 -3.24
N SER A 181 5.33 4.95 -3.71
CA SER A 181 3.90 5.23 -3.53
C SER A 181 3.06 4.19 -4.27
N THR A 182 1.94 3.78 -3.66
CA THR A 182 0.93 2.92 -4.29
C THR A 182 -0.10 3.72 -5.10
N ALA A 183 0.00 5.05 -5.08
CA ALA A 183 -0.85 5.91 -5.88
C ALA A 183 -0.73 5.56 -7.36
N CYS A 184 -1.85 5.66 -8.07
CA CYS A 184 -1.89 5.47 -9.51
C CYS A 184 -0.96 6.47 -10.18
N LYS A 185 -0.06 5.99 -11.05
CA LYS A 185 0.95 6.83 -11.71
C LYS A 185 0.34 7.95 -12.56
N ASP A 186 -0.86 7.73 -13.11
CA ASP A 186 -1.51 8.65 -14.05
C ASP A 186 -2.30 9.74 -13.31
N CYS A 187 -3.15 9.36 -12.36
CA CYS A 187 -3.96 10.32 -11.60
C CYS A 187 -3.32 10.78 -10.27
N ARG A 188 -2.17 10.22 -9.89
CA ARG A 188 -1.43 10.52 -8.66
C ARG A 188 -2.30 10.52 -7.39
N GLY A 189 -3.22 9.56 -7.30
CA GLY A 189 -4.14 9.46 -6.16
C GLY A 189 -5.53 10.06 -6.37
N ARG A 190 -5.74 10.91 -7.38
CA ARG A 190 -7.01 11.63 -7.55
C ARG A 190 -8.19 10.75 -7.96
N GLY A 191 -7.95 9.59 -8.56
CA GLY A 191 -9.00 8.72 -9.11
C GLY A 191 -9.67 9.26 -10.39
N VAL A 192 -9.50 10.54 -10.69
CA VAL A 192 -10.17 11.24 -11.80
C VAL A 192 -9.16 11.77 -12.82
N ALA A 193 -9.55 11.74 -14.09
CA ALA A 193 -8.80 12.29 -15.22
C ALA A 193 -9.71 13.19 -16.09
N ILE A 194 -9.14 14.19 -16.75
CA ILE A 194 -9.88 15.09 -17.64
C ILE A 194 -10.25 14.34 -18.93
N HIS A 195 -11.53 14.39 -19.30
CA HIS A 195 -12.04 13.90 -20.58
C HIS A 195 -11.83 14.98 -21.64
N ARG A 196 -10.69 14.95 -22.33
CA ARG A 196 -10.31 16.01 -23.29
C ARG A 196 -11.38 16.28 -24.34
N GLU A 197 -11.89 15.24 -25.00
CA GLU A 197 -12.89 15.36 -26.06
C GLU A 197 -14.22 15.99 -25.60
N GLU A 198 -14.74 15.60 -24.43
CA GLU A 198 -15.98 16.19 -23.88
C GLU A 198 -15.73 17.60 -23.35
N SER A 199 -14.53 17.85 -22.81
CA SER A 199 -14.16 19.17 -22.29
C SER A 199 -14.05 20.20 -23.42
N GLU A 200 -13.52 19.78 -24.57
CA GLU A 200 -13.45 20.61 -25.78
C GLU A 200 -14.83 20.90 -26.36
N LYS A 201 -15.73 19.90 -26.36
CA LYS A 201 -17.12 20.07 -26.83
C LYS A 201 -17.96 21.00 -25.95
N GLN A 202 -17.80 20.92 -24.64
CA GLN A 202 -18.60 21.71 -23.69
C GLN A 202 -17.95 23.04 -23.31
N GLY A 203 -16.67 23.24 -23.64
CA GLY A 203 -15.89 24.43 -23.24
C GLY A 203 -15.57 24.49 -21.75
N VAL A 204 -15.86 23.44 -20.98
CA VAL A 204 -15.62 23.32 -19.54
C VAL A 204 -14.95 21.99 -19.22
N PRO A 205 -14.07 21.90 -18.20
CA PRO A 205 -13.42 20.64 -17.83
C PRO A 205 -14.41 19.56 -17.42
N VAL A 206 -14.55 18.53 -18.24
CA VAL A 206 -15.33 17.33 -17.95
C VAL A 206 -14.40 16.28 -17.35
N PHE A 207 -14.80 15.73 -16.22
CA PHE A 207 -14.03 14.76 -15.47
C PHE A 207 -14.58 13.35 -15.65
N ARG A 208 -13.70 12.39 -15.88
CA ARG A 208 -14.03 10.96 -15.93
C ARG A 208 -13.17 10.17 -14.96
N ASN A 209 -13.60 8.96 -14.62
CA ASN A 209 -12.78 8.03 -13.87
C ASN A 209 -11.47 7.76 -14.62
N CYS A 210 -10.35 7.77 -13.87
CA CYS A 210 -9.05 7.43 -14.42
C CYS A 210 -9.08 6.01 -14.95
N GLN A 211 -8.79 5.84 -16.24
CA GLN A 211 -8.88 4.55 -16.95
C GLN A 211 -7.94 3.49 -16.36
N ARG A 212 -6.78 3.90 -15.84
CA ARG A 212 -5.79 3.00 -15.27
C ARG A 212 -6.21 2.39 -13.93
N CYS A 213 -6.79 3.17 -13.03
CA CYS A 213 -7.20 2.69 -11.70
C CYS A 213 -8.72 2.47 -11.56
N GLY A 214 -9.48 2.76 -12.62
CA GLY A 214 -10.95 2.64 -12.62
C GLY A 214 -11.65 3.57 -11.63
N GLY A 215 -11.04 4.70 -11.26
CA GLY A 215 -11.60 5.61 -10.25
C GLY A 215 -11.00 5.49 -8.85
N ARG A 216 -10.25 4.41 -8.53
CA ARG A 216 -9.76 4.17 -7.16
C ARG A 216 -8.65 5.10 -6.68
N GLY A 217 -7.87 5.67 -7.60
CA GLY A 217 -6.73 6.54 -7.28
C GLY A 217 -5.42 5.80 -6.93
N TYR A 218 -5.46 4.51 -6.61
CA TYR A 218 -4.29 3.67 -6.32
C TYR A 218 -4.35 2.33 -7.07
N GLU A 219 -3.20 1.64 -7.13
CA GLU A 219 -3.09 0.31 -7.75
C GLU A 219 -3.46 -0.79 -6.74
N ARG A 220 -4.22 -1.79 -7.20
CA ARG A 220 -4.58 -2.96 -6.38
C ARG A 220 -3.37 -3.84 -6.15
N LEU A 221 -3.35 -4.52 -5.01
CA LEU A 221 -2.33 -5.51 -4.74
C LEU A 221 -2.41 -6.63 -5.80
N PRO A 222 -1.30 -6.95 -6.50
CA PRO A 222 -1.31 -8.04 -7.46
C PRO A 222 -1.67 -9.36 -6.78
N SER A 223 -2.67 -10.08 -7.32
CA SER A 223 -3.07 -11.40 -6.78
C SER A 223 -1.92 -12.42 -6.77
N THR A 224 -0.86 -12.17 -7.54
CA THR A 224 0.35 -13.00 -7.58
C THR A 224 1.17 -12.88 -6.28
N GLU A 225 1.13 -11.75 -5.58
CA GLU A 225 1.81 -11.61 -4.29
C GLU A 225 1.18 -12.53 -3.23
N ALA A 226 -0.16 -12.56 -3.18
CA ALA A 226 -0.90 -13.51 -2.36
C ALA A 226 -0.59 -14.97 -2.74
N PHE A 227 -0.53 -15.29 -4.04
CA PHE A 227 -0.14 -16.62 -4.52
C PHE A 227 1.27 -17.02 -4.08
N ASN A 228 2.26 -16.13 -4.26
CA ASN A 228 3.64 -16.40 -3.87
C ASN A 228 3.77 -16.67 -2.37
N ALA A 229 3.00 -15.96 -1.54
CA ALA A 229 2.97 -16.22 -0.11
C ALA A 229 2.34 -17.58 0.24
N ILE A 230 1.32 -18.01 -0.51
CA ILE A 230 0.72 -19.34 -0.37
C ILE A 230 1.70 -20.44 -0.81
N CYS A 231 2.49 -20.22 -1.87
CA CYS A 231 3.53 -21.16 -2.30
C CYS A 231 4.58 -21.44 -1.22
N ASN A 232 4.85 -20.47 -0.32
CA ASN A 232 5.75 -20.71 0.81
C ASN A 232 5.18 -21.68 1.86
N VAL A 233 3.87 -21.96 1.80
CA VAL A 233 3.18 -22.87 2.73
C VAL A 233 2.78 -24.17 2.02
N THR A 234 2.40 -24.13 0.75
CA THR A 234 1.95 -25.30 0.01
C THR A 234 2.24 -25.22 -1.49
N ASP A 235 2.77 -26.31 -2.03
CA ASP A 235 2.97 -26.51 -3.47
C ASP A 235 1.76 -27.16 -4.17
N ALA A 236 0.68 -27.44 -3.42
CA ALA A 236 -0.49 -28.15 -3.93
C ALA A 236 -1.31 -27.33 -4.96
N ILE A 237 -1.14 -26.00 -4.97
CA ILE A 237 -1.85 -25.10 -5.88
C ILE A 237 -0.89 -24.60 -6.95
N SER A 238 -1.10 -25.04 -8.19
CA SER A 238 -0.35 -24.49 -9.32
C SER A 238 -0.84 -23.09 -9.70
N LEU A 239 0.04 -22.29 -10.33
CA LEU A 239 -0.28 -20.94 -10.78
C LEU A 239 -1.44 -20.89 -11.80
N ASP A 240 -1.60 -21.93 -12.62
CA ASP A 240 -2.73 -22.07 -13.55
C ASP A 240 -4.05 -22.30 -12.79
N THR A 241 -4.03 -23.19 -11.79
CA THR A 241 -5.18 -23.44 -10.90
C THR A 241 -5.56 -22.18 -10.13
N TRP A 242 -4.57 -21.44 -9.64
CA TRP A 242 -4.78 -20.15 -8.98
C TRP A 242 -5.55 -19.18 -9.89
N LYS A 243 -5.04 -18.94 -11.11
CA LYS A 243 -5.65 -18.00 -12.05
C LYS A 243 -7.07 -18.40 -12.46
N LYS A 244 -7.33 -19.70 -12.63
CA LYS A 244 -8.63 -20.20 -13.11
C LYS A 244 -9.70 -20.25 -12.01
N THR A 245 -9.36 -20.71 -10.81
CA THR A 245 -10.37 -21.00 -9.77
C THR A 245 -10.17 -20.18 -8.50
N VAL A 246 -8.96 -20.21 -7.90
CA VAL A 246 -8.74 -19.66 -6.56
C VAL A 246 -8.77 -18.14 -6.56
N LYS A 247 -8.27 -17.50 -7.62
CA LYS A 247 -8.27 -16.03 -7.76
C LYS A 247 -9.68 -15.44 -7.62
N ARG A 248 -10.69 -16.05 -8.23
CA ARG A 248 -12.08 -15.56 -8.12
C ARG A 248 -12.58 -15.57 -6.68
N PHE A 249 -12.22 -16.61 -5.93
CA PHE A 249 -12.52 -16.70 -4.51
C PHE A 249 -11.77 -15.62 -3.71
N TYR A 250 -10.48 -15.44 -3.98
CA TYR A 250 -9.70 -14.36 -3.37
C TYR A 250 -10.32 -12.97 -3.65
N ASP A 251 -10.67 -12.69 -4.90
CA ASP A 251 -11.31 -11.42 -5.29
C ASP A 251 -12.64 -11.20 -4.53
N THR A 252 -13.41 -12.26 -4.25
CA THR A 252 -14.63 -12.16 -3.43
C THR A 252 -14.34 -11.84 -1.96
N LEU A 253 -13.24 -12.35 -1.41
CA LEU A 253 -12.81 -12.01 -0.05
C LEU A 253 -12.40 -10.55 0.07
N VAL A 254 -11.74 -10.00 -0.96
CA VAL A 254 -11.40 -8.57 -0.95
C VAL A 254 -12.64 -7.69 -0.95
N VAL A 255 -13.65 -8.04 -1.76
CA VAL A 255 -14.92 -7.29 -1.79
C VAL A 255 -15.73 -7.46 -0.51
N GLN A 256 -15.55 -8.56 0.23
CA GLN A 256 -16.28 -8.79 1.49
C GLN A 256 -16.03 -7.68 2.51
N PHE A 257 -14.81 -7.15 2.62
CA PHE A 257 -14.54 -6.03 3.52
C PHE A 257 -15.34 -4.77 3.15
N ASP A 258 -15.49 -4.47 1.86
CA ASP A 258 -16.28 -3.31 1.41
C ASP A 258 -17.77 -3.49 1.75
N ILE A 259 -18.31 -4.71 1.60
CA ILE A 259 -19.69 -5.04 1.97
C ILE A 259 -19.91 -4.86 3.47
N GLU A 260 -18.94 -5.27 4.27
CA GLU A 260 -19.05 -5.30 5.74
C GLU A 260 -18.82 -3.93 6.35
N GLU A 261 -17.92 -3.11 5.77
CA GLU A 261 -17.80 -1.69 6.10
C GLU A 261 -19.13 -0.96 5.83
N ALA A 262 -19.78 -1.23 4.68
CA ALA A 262 -21.08 -0.65 4.35
C ALA A 262 -22.17 -1.12 5.33
N TRP A 263 -22.14 -2.38 5.77
CA TRP A 263 -23.06 -2.89 6.78
C TRP A 263 -22.82 -2.22 8.15
N ALA A 264 -21.57 -2.09 8.57
CA ALA A 264 -21.20 -1.39 9.80
C ALA A 264 -21.65 0.08 9.78
N GLU A 265 -21.53 0.76 8.63
CA GLU A 265 -22.01 2.13 8.47
C GLU A 265 -23.54 2.21 8.62
N GLN A 266 -24.27 1.26 8.03
CA GLN A 266 -25.72 1.19 8.20
C GLN A 266 -26.12 0.95 9.66
N GLN A 267 -25.40 0.09 10.38
CA GLN A 267 -25.67 -0.13 11.80
C GLN A 267 -25.35 1.11 12.64
N LEU A 268 -24.26 1.81 12.35
CA LEU A 268 -23.93 3.07 13.03
C LEU A 268 -25.01 4.12 12.82
N LYS A 269 -25.49 4.27 11.59
CA LYS A 269 -26.59 5.17 11.26
C LYS A 269 -27.88 4.83 12.01
N LYS A 270 -28.16 3.54 12.26
CA LYS A 270 -29.33 3.10 13.04
C LYS A 270 -29.20 3.36 14.53
N VAL A 271 -27.98 3.30 15.09
CA VAL A 271 -27.75 3.53 16.52
C VAL A 271 -27.62 5.02 16.85
N THR A 272 -27.13 5.82 15.91
CA THR A 272 -26.89 7.26 16.08
C THR A 272 -28.02 8.16 15.58
N ARG A 273 -29.16 7.58 15.21
CA ARG A 273 -30.37 8.29 14.76
C ARG A 273 -31.46 8.11 15.81
#